data_AF-A0A2T2ULF9-F1
#
_entry.id   AF-A0A2T2ULF9-F1
#
_cell.length_a   1.000
_cell.length_b   1.000
_cell.length_c   1.000
_cell.angle_alpha   90.00
_cell.angle_beta   90.00
_cell.angle_gamma   90.00
#
_symmetry.space_group_name_H-M   'P 1'
#
loop_
_entity.id
_entity.type
_entity.pdbx_description
1 polymer ?
#
loop_
_entity_poly.entity_id
_entity_poly.type
_entity_poly.pdbx_seq_one_letter_code
_entity_poly.pdbx_strand_id
1 'polypeptide(L)' 'CVHLFGSRVNDQRRGGDIDLYIEASEGGHERVRQLRHALLQRLGYQRIDIVTAAPGGEGRPIDARARAEGIVLDGIDP' A
#
# COMPACT_ATOMS: atom_id res chain seq x y z
N CYS A 1 7.27 6.14 1.29
CA CYS A 1 7.61 4.70 1.18
C CYS A 1 6.35 3.92 0.77
N VAL A 2 6.47 2.84 -0.01
CA VAL A 2 5.35 1.97 -0.40
C VAL A 2 5.66 0.52 -0.01
N HIS A 3 4.75 -0.11 0.73
CA HIS A 3 4.84 -1.50 1.14
C HIS A 3 3.63 -2.30 0.62
N LEU A 4 3.87 -3.48 0.06
CA LEU A 4 2.85 -4.52 -0.11
C LEU A 4 2.76 -5.30 1.19
N PHE A 5 1.57 -5.40 1.79
CA PHE A 5 1.38 -6.17 3.00
C PHE A 5 0.16 -7.11 2.89
N GLY A 6 -0.18 -7.77 4.00
CA GLY A 6 -1.39 -8.60 4.05
C GLY A 6 -1.26 -9.91 3.26
N SER A 7 -2.36 -10.37 2.66
CA SER A 7 -2.42 -11.73 2.10
C SER A 7 -1.53 -11.96 0.88
N ARG A 8 -1.16 -10.87 0.18
CA ARG A 8 -0.43 -10.89 -1.09
C ARG A 8 1.08 -10.81 -0.96
N VAL A 9 1.63 -10.83 0.25
CA VAL A 9 3.07 -11.03 0.48
C VAL A 9 3.52 -12.48 0.26
N ASN A 10 2.56 -13.41 0.15
CA ASN A 10 2.82 -14.82 -0.08
C ASN A 10 2.22 -15.25 -1.43
N ASP A 11 3.09 -15.47 -2.42
CA ASP A 11 2.72 -15.86 -3.79
C ASP A 11 1.97 -17.19 -3.88
N GLN A 12 2.04 -18.04 -2.85
CA GLN A 12 1.32 -19.31 -2.81
C GLN A 12 -0.17 -19.13 -2.47
N ARG A 13 -0.57 -17.95 -1.95
CA ARG A 13 -1.97 -17.66 -1.63
C ARG A 13 -2.70 -17.20 -2.88
N ARG A 14 -3.86 -17.81 -3.14
CA ARG A 14 -4.71 -17.50 -4.30
C ARG A 14 -5.88 -16.61 -3.89
N GLY A 15 -6.23 -15.62 -4.71
CA GLY A 15 -7.34 -14.70 -4.46
C GLY A 15 -7.03 -13.63 -3.39
N GLY A 16 -8.06 -12.89 -2.94
CA GLY A 16 -7.94 -11.85 -1.91
C GLY A 16 -7.61 -10.46 -2.45
N ASP A 17 -7.61 -9.45 -1.60
CA ASP A 17 -7.36 -8.05 -1.94
C ASP A 17 -5.85 -7.74 -1.94
N ILE A 18 -5.43 -6.71 -2.68
CA ILE A 18 -4.06 -6.19 -2.64
C ILE A 18 -4.02 -5.08 -1.59
N ASP A 19 -3.30 -5.32 -0.50
CA ASP A 19 -3.14 -4.34 0.57
C ASP A 19 -1.85 -3.54 0.39
N LEU A 20 -1.96 -2.24 0.18
CA LEU A 20 -0.82 -1.33 0.04
C LEU A 20 -0.76 -0.36 1.22
N TYR A 21 0.41 -0.22 1.83
CA TYR A 21 0.69 0.78 2.85
C TYR A 21 1.61 1.85 2.26
N ILE A 22 1.18 3.11 2.34
CA ILE A 22 1.89 4.24 1.75
C ILE A 22 2.15 5.29 2.82
N GLU A 23 3.42 5.58 3.04
CA GLU A 23 3.84 6.75 3.80
C GLU A 23 4.02 7.94 2.86
N ALA A 24 3.22 8.97 3.09
CA ALA A 24 3.22 10.20 2.30
C ALA A 24 3.02 11.42 3.21
N SER A 25 3.82 12.46 3.00
CA SER A 25 3.65 13.77 3.66
C SER A 25 2.35 14.45 3.23
N GLU A 26 1.93 15.54 3.89
CA GLU A 26 0.64 16.23 3.64
C GLU A 26 0.38 16.58 2.16
N GLY A 27 1.41 16.78 1.33
CA GLY A 27 1.26 17.01 -0.12
C GLY A 27 1.04 15.76 -0.99
N GLY A 28 1.25 14.55 -0.46
CA GLY A 28 1.25 13.30 -1.23
C GLY A 28 -0.14 12.67 -1.42
N HIS A 29 -1.19 13.20 -0.78
CA HIS A 29 -2.54 12.62 -0.88
C HIS A 29 -3.08 12.58 -2.32
N GLU A 30 -2.82 13.62 -3.13
CA GLU A 30 -3.24 13.65 -4.53
C GLU A 30 -2.51 12.57 -5.35
N ARG A 31 -1.23 12.38 -5.06
CA ARG A 31 -0.40 11.39 -5.75
C ARG A 31 -0.80 9.96 -5.38
N VAL A 32 -1.19 9.71 -4.14
CA VAL A 32 -1.85 8.45 -3.73
C VAL A 32 -3.16 8.22 -4.47
N ARG A 33 -3.99 9.26 -4.69
CA ARG A 33 -5.22 9.11 -5.49
C ARG A 33 -4.90 8.74 -6.94
N GLN A 34 -3.92 9.40 -7.55
CA GLN A 34 -3.47 9.11 -8.91
C GLN A 34 -2.94 7.68 -9.03
N LEU A 35 -2.14 7.24 -8.06
CA LEU A 35 -1.66 5.86 -7.98
C LEU A 35 -2.84 4.88 -7.89
N ARG A 36 -3.82 5.14 -7.01
CA ARG A 36 -5.02 4.30 -6.89
C ARG A 36 -5.74 4.16 -8.23
N HIS A 37 -5.91 5.27 -8.95
CA HIS A 37 -6.56 5.26 -10.26
C HIS A 37 -5.75 4.46 -11.29
N ALA A 38 -4.43 4.68 -11.36
CA ALA A 38 -3.55 3.96 -12.27
C ALA A 38 -3.55 2.45 -11.99
N LEU A 39 -3.57 2.05 -10.72
CA LEU A 39 -3.64 0.65 -10.33
C LEU A 39 -4.98 0.01 -10.70
N LEU A 40 -6.11 0.70 -10.48
CA LEU A 40 -7.43 0.23 -10.90
C LEU A 40 -7.51 0.01 -12.42
N GLN A 41 -6.94 0.92 -13.22
CA GLN A 41 -6.90 0.77 -14.68
C GLN A 41 -6.06 -0.43 -15.14
N ARG A 42 -4.95 -0.74 -14.43
CA ARG A 42 -4.02 -1.81 -14.82
C ARG A 42 -4.43 -3.19 -14.30
N LEU A 43 -5.01 -3.25 -13.10
CA LEU A 43 -5.33 -4.51 -12.40
C LEU A 43 -6.81 -4.89 -12.50
N GLY A 44 -7.66 -4.03 -13.06
CA GLY A 44 -9.07 -4.31 -13.32
C GLY A 44 -9.89 -4.50 -12.04
N TYR A 45 -10.65 -5.60 -11.96
CA TYR A 45 -11.54 -5.92 -10.83
C TYR A 45 -10.81 -6.41 -9.57
N GLN A 46 -9.48 -6.54 -9.62
CA GLN A 46 -8.72 -6.89 -8.44
C GLN A 46 -8.83 -5.74 -7.44
N ARG A 47 -9.48 -5.99 -6.30
CA ARG A 47 -9.65 -4.97 -5.27
C ARG A 47 -8.30 -4.64 -4.63
N ILE A 48 -8.09 -3.34 -4.40
CA ILE A 48 -6.88 -2.75 -3.85
C ILE A 48 -7.28 -1.84 -2.69
N ASP A 49 -6.82 -2.20 -1.51
CA ASP A 49 -7.06 -1.46 -0.27
C ASP A 49 -5.76 -0.71 0.08
N ILE A 50 -5.82 0.63 0.04
CA ILE A 50 -4.67 1.50 0.29
C ILE A 50 -4.82 2.14 1.66
N VAL A 51 -3.82 1.92 2.52
CA VAL A 51 -3.68 2.55 3.83
C VAL A 51 -2.60 3.61 3.74
N THR A 52 -2.94 4.86 4.04
CA THR A 52 -1.98 5.96 4.08
C THR A 52 -1.62 6.32 5.52
N ALA A 53 -0.35 6.68 5.75
CA ALA A 53 0.13 7.25 7.00
C ALA A 53 1.07 8.43 6.73
N ALA A 54 1.18 9.34 7.69
CA ALA A 54 2.25 10.32 7.68
C ALA A 54 3.61 9.60 7.91
N PRO A 55 4.71 10.09 7.33
CA PRO A 55 6.04 9.54 7.60
C PRO A 55 6.34 9.58 9.10
N GLY A 56 6.79 8.46 9.67
CA GLY A 56 7.03 8.34 11.12
C GLY A 56 5.76 8.33 11.97
N GLY A 57 4.58 8.26 11.36
CA GLY A 57 3.32 8.02 12.05
C GLY A 57 3.30 6.61 12.62
N GLU A 58 3.34 6.51 13.94
CA GLU A 58 3.26 5.27 14.71
C GLU A 58 2.07 5.39 15.65
N GLY A 59 0.90 4.89 15.23
CA GLY A 59 -0.28 4.99 16.09
C GLY A 59 -1.28 3.88 15.89
N ARG A 60 -1.42 3.35 14.67
CA ARG A 60 -2.40 2.30 14.40
C ARG A 60 -1.69 0.94 14.35
N PRO A 61 -2.31 -0.13 14.88
CA PRO A 61 -1.78 -1.49 14.75
C PRO A 61 -1.47 -1.91 13.30
N ILE A 62 -2.21 -1.36 12.32
CA ILE A 62 -1.98 -1.61 10.89
C ILE A 62 -0.67 -1.00 10.38
N ASP A 63 -0.24 0.15 10.94
CA ASP A 63 1.01 0.80 10.57
C ASP A 63 2.20 -0.08 10.98
N ALA A 64 2.17 -0.57 12.23
CA ALA A 64 3.19 -1.49 12.75
C ALA A 64 3.24 -2.80 11.96
N ARG A 65 2.08 -3.39 11.66
CA ARG A 65 1.99 -4.63 10.87
C ARG A 65 2.57 -4.45 9.46
N ALA A 66 2.18 -3.38 8.77
CA ALA A 66 2.65 -3.12 7.41
C ALA A 66 4.17 -2.92 7.35
N ARG A 67 4.77 -2.26 8.35
CA ARG A 67 6.23 -2.10 8.44
C ARG A 67 6.95 -3.42 8.77
N ALA A 68 6.37 -4.24 9.65
CA ALA A 68 7.01 -5.45 10.14
C ALA A 68 6.91 -6.63 9.14
N GLU A 69 5.76 -6.76 8.47
CA GLU A 69 5.47 -7.91 7.59
C GLU A 69 5.46 -7.54 6.10
N GLY A 70 5.44 -6.25 5.76
CA GLY A 70 5.29 -5.79 4.39
C GLY A 70 6.60 -5.81 3.59
N ILE A 71 6.46 -6.09 2.29
CA ILE A 71 7.54 -6.04 1.31
C ILE A 71 7.64 -4.62 0.77
N VAL A 72 8.81 -4.00 0.86
CA VAL A 72 9.09 -2.68 0.27
C VAL A 72 9.04 -2.81 -1.25
N LEU A 73 8.28 -1.93 -1.91
CA LEU A 73 8.23 -1.84 -3.36
C LEU A 73 9.23 -0.76 -3.82
N ASP A 74 10.40 -1.18 -4.27
CA ASP A 74 11.46 -0.30 -4.74
C ASP A 74 11.06 0.46 -6.02
N GLY A 75 11.63 1.67 -6.20
CA GLY A 75 11.40 2.50 -7.38
C GLY A 75 10.04 3.19 -7.44
N ILE A 76 9.24 3.11 -6.37
CA ILE A 76 7.98 3.83 -6.24
C ILE A 76 8.19 5.00 -5.28
N ASP A 77 8.36 6.19 -5.84
CA ASP A 77 8.33 7.45 -5.08
C ASP A 77 6.86 7.95 -5.03
N PRO A 78 6.21 7.87 -3.85
CA PRO A 78 4.78 8.15 -3.71
C PRO A 78 4.39 9.61 -3.94
#